data_AF-A0A5P2H4B6-F1
#
_entry.id   AF-A0A5P2H4B6-F1
#
_cell.length_a   1.000
_cell.length_b   1.000
_cell.length_c   1.000
_cell.angle_alpha   90.00
_cell.angle_beta   90.00
_cell.angle_gamma   90.00
#
_symmetry.space_group_name_H-M   'P 1'
#
loop_
_entity.id
_entity.type
_entity.pdbx_description
1 polymer ?
#
loop_
_entity_poly.entity_id
_entity_poly.type
_entity_poly.pdbx_seq_one_letter_code
_entity_poly.pdbx_strand_id
1 'polypeptide(L)'
;MTKTAMTQTNKKIVSRTRPDAVSWVPSVFQSGPVRMLLATVLLGASLAGCSSKPGSDDLERELVHAYRCPLLDVADVKKVDGASDGNNAYQIAYSFRLELKGGKDAAAKLLPEWSSLSKQERAAKIELEQAVMAAAFAGVGSGKVSDAAVQAVQRRDDAQARREQVAARIKQILPCETPGAQLALSSLLGEAEAQMNADARQAAMPIGLKAKGAGMMTKGESSWHFAGDVPPFGVEEVIVSEPVVYAAPSQAVPAAPAQKPVPVAHAKSDDVGRAGMPTIPASDKEKQPQAETTSRGPSFDCDRASTRIEKIICADAKLSSLDAVMVDAYKAAIARTSDKDALKKQQSDWRHKVRDACGDDACLSSAYQQRISSLR
;
A
#
# COMPACT_ATOMS: atom_id res chain seq x y z
N MET A 1 -1.71 -65.51 40.75
CA MET A 1 -2.87 -65.81 39.89
C MET A 1 -2.46 -65.45 38.45
N THR A 2 -1.97 -66.36 37.59
CA THR A 2 -2.72 -67.32 36.73
C THR A 2 -3.70 -66.63 35.77
N LYS A 3 -3.75 -66.81 34.44
CA LYS A 3 -3.04 -67.61 33.38
C LYS A 3 -3.17 -66.79 32.05
N THR A 4 -2.19 -66.70 31.14
CA THR A 4 -1.78 -67.66 30.06
C THR A 4 -2.78 -67.87 28.89
N ALA A 5 -2.51 -67.19 27.76
CA ALA A 5 -2.60 -67.54 26.31
C ALA A 5 -3.73 -68.40 25.66
N MET A 6 -4.16 -67.97 24.45
CA MET A 6 -4.32 -68.76 23.19
C MET A 6 -4.58 -67.75 22.01
N THR A 7 -3.95 -67.69 20.82
CA THR A 7 -3.69 -68.58 19.64
C THR A 7 -4.87 -69.03 18.77
N GLN A 8 -5.08 -68.37 17.61
CA GLN A 8 -5.36 -68.92 16.25
C GLN A 8 -5.44 -67.73 15.25
N THR A 9 -4.88 -67.66 14.03
CA THR A 9 -4.39 -68.56 12.96
C THR A 9 -5.40 -68.88 11.83
N ASN A 10 -5.28 -68.16 10.70
CA ASN A 10 -5.55 -68.56 9.30
C ASN A 10 -4.92 -67.45 8.40
N LYS A 11 -4.06 -67.63 7.37
CA LYS A 11 -3.81 -68.70 6.36
C LYS A 11 -5.12 -69.08 5.64
N LYS A 12 -5.39 -68.72 4.37
CA LYS A 12 -4.78 -69.00 3.04
C LYS A 12 -5.44 -68.04 2.00
N ILE A 13 -5.10 -67.87 0.71
CA ILE A 13 -4.02 -68.24 -0.26
C ILE A 13 -4.11 -67.16 -1.38
N VAL A 14 -3.08 -66.41 -1.75
CA VAL A 14 -2.07 -66.63 -2.83
C VAL A 14 -2.61 -67.02 -4.23
N SER A 15 -2.73 -66.04 -5.12
CA SER A 15 -2.37 -66.07 -6.57
C SER A 15 -2.85 -64.74 -7.19
N ARG A 16 -2.07 -63.84 -7.79
CA ARG A 16 -0.73 -63.86 -8.44
C ARG A 16 -0.69 -64.55 -9.81
N THR A 17 -1.14 -63.84 -10.84
CA THR A 17 -0.55 -63.86 -12.20
C THR A 17 -0.49 -62.44 -12.75
N ARG A 18 0.39 -62.23 -13.74
CA ARG A 18 0.80 -60.94 -14.33
C ARG A 18 0.27 -60.82 -15.78
N PRO A 19 0.44 -59.67 -16.46
CA PRO A 19 -0.19 -59.40 -17.75
C PRO A 19 0.65 -59.84 -18.94
N ASP A 20 -0.03 -60.18 -20.04
CA ASP A 20 0.46 -60.20 -21.41
C ASP A 20 -0.66 -59.53 -22.26
N ALA A 21 -0.46 -58.50 -23.08
CA ALA A 21 0.49 -58.28 -24.19
C ALA A 21 -0.05 -58.78 -25.56
N VAL A 22 -0.42 -57.80 -26.40
CA VAL A 22 -0.41 -57.80 -27.88
C VAL A 22 -1.34 -58.77 -28.63
N SER A 23 -2.31 -58.18 -29.36
CA SER A 23 -2.55 -58.55 -30.76
C SER A 23 -3.04 -57.34 -31.58
N TRP A 24 -2.34 -57.06 -32.67
CA TRP A 24 -2.76 -56.11 -33.71
C TRP A 24 -3.85 -56.73 -34.59
N VAL A 25 -4.81 -55.92 -35.05
CA VAL A 25 -5.56 -56.18 -36.30
C VAL A 25 -5.79 -54.85 -37.04
N PRO A 26 -5.26 -54.67 -38.26
CA PRO A 26 -5.64 -53.58 -39.14
C PRO A 26 -6.74 -54.02 -40.13
N SER A 27 -7.79 -53.21 -40.26
CA SER A 27 -8.75 -53.26 -41.37
C SER A 27 -8.99 -51.82 -41.82
N VAL A 28 -8.30 -51.38 -42.87
CA VAL A 28 -8.73 -51.46 -44.28
C VAL A 28 -9.91 -50.52 -44.57
N PHE A 29 -9.55 -49.50 -45.37
CA PHE A 29 -10.40 -48.59 -46.14
C PHE A 29 -11.79 -49.13 -46.52
N GLN A 30 -12.82 -48.34 -46.23
CA GLN A 30 -14.01 -48.27 -47.09
C GLN A 30 -14.36 -46.79 -47.30
N SER A 31 -13.99 -46.25 -48.46
CA SER A 31 -14.39 -44.92 -48.91
C SER A 31 -15.87 -44.91 -49.28
N GLY A 32 -16.67 -44.07 -48.60
CA GLY A 32 -18.08 -43.80 -48.89
C GLY A 32 -18.31 -42.29 -49.10
N PRO A 33 -19.33 -41.88 -49.87
CA PRO A 33 -19.34 -40.56 -50.50
C PRO A 33 -19.56 -39.40 -49.54
N VAL A 34 -18.78 -38.34 -49.78
CA VAL A 34 -18.89 -37.03 -49.12
C VAL A 34 -20.28 -36.44 -49.39
N ARG A 35 -21.18 -36.57 -48.42
CA ARG A 35 -22.42 -35.78 -48.38
C ARG A 35 -22.08 -34.40 -47.83
N MET A 36 -21.73 -33.50 -48.74
CA MET A 36 -21.45 -32.09 -48.48
C MET A 36 -22.74 -31.37 -48.05
N LEU A 37 -23.13 -31.57 -46.79
CA LEU A 37 -24.10 -30.71 -46.14
C LEU A 37 -23.45 -29.35 -45.96
N LEU A 38 -23.92 -28.35 -46.72
CA LEU A 38 -23.71 -26.96 -46.36
C LEU A 38 -24.45 -26.71 -45.04
N ALA A 39 -23.76 -26.98 -43.93
CA ALA A 39 -24.03 -26.27 -42.70
C ALA A 39 -23.70 -24.80 -42.99
N THR A 40 -24.74 -23.99 -43.22
CA THR A 40 -24.63 -22.55 -43.15
C THR A 40 -24.17 -22.20 -41.76
N VAL A 41 -22.84 -22.08 -41.60
CA VAL A 41 -22.25 -21.34 -40.49
C VAL A 41 -22.72 -19.92 -40.69
N LEU A 42 -23.88 -19.61 -40.12
CA LEU A 42 -24.20 -18.26 -39.73
C LEU A 42 -23.02 -17.83 -38.86
N LEU A 43 -22.17 -16.97 -39.44
CA LEU A 43 -21.42 -16.03 -38.65
C LEU A 43 -22.46 -15.13 -37.99
N GLY A 44 -23.05 -15.65 -36.91
CA GLY A 44 -23.54 -14.84 -35.82
C GLY A 44 -22.33 -14.11 -35.31
N ALA A 45 -22.00 -12.99 -35.97
CA ALA A 45 -21.20 -11.95 -35.39
C ALA A 45 -21.89 -11.64 -34.07
N SER A 46 -21.29 -12.15 -33.00
CA SER A 46 -21.65 -11.79 -31.64
C SER A 46 -21.24 -10.34 -31.52
N LEU A 47 -22.13 -9.46 -31.99
CA LEU A 47 -22.15 -8.07 -31.59
C LEU A 47 -22.05 -8.12 -30.08
N ALA A 48 -20.91 -7.69 -29.54
CA ALA A 48 -20.69 -7.57 -28.12
C ALA A 48 -21.67 -6.50 -27.63
N GLY A 49 -22.91 -6.92 -27.37
CA GLY A 49 -24.02 -6.04 -27.11
C GLY A 49 -23.67 -5.20 -25.91
N CYS A 50 -23.69 -3.88 -26.07
CA CYS A 50 -23.11 -2.92 -25.14
C CYS A 50 -23.68 -3.15 -23.72
N SER A 51 -22.98 -3.92 -22.87
CA SER A 51 -23.59 -4.50 -21.67
C SER A 51 -24.24 -3.41 -20.81
N SER A 52 -25.51 -3.60 -20.46
CA SER A 52 -26.28 -2.65 -19.67
C SER A 52 -25.90 -2.67 -18.18
N LYS A 53 -25.01 -3.57 -17.77
CA LYS A 53 -24.53 -3.73 -16.39
C LYS A 53 -23.03 -4.12 -16.39
N PRO A 54 -22.24 -3.72 -15.39
CA PRO A 54 -20.87 -4.20 -15.21
C PRO A 54 -20.86 -5.71 -14.90
N GLY A 55 -19.96 -6.44 -15.56
CA GLY A 55 -19.64 -7.85 -15.32
C GLY A 55 -18.42 -8.05 -14.42
N SER A 56 -18.07 -9.31 -14.14
CA SER A 56 -16.84 -9.62 -13.38
C SER A 56 -15.59 -9.20 -14.14
N ASP A 57 -15.57 -9.33 -15.46
CA ASP A 57 -14.43 -8.95 -16.31
C ASP A 57 -14.14 -7.44 -16.26
N ASP A 58 -15.18 -6.61 -16.08
CA ASP A 58 -15.02 -5.16 -15.86
C ASP A 58 -14.36 -4.89 -14.51
N LEU A 59 -14.86 -5.52 -13.45
CA LEU A 59 -14.27 -5.45 -12.11
C LEU A 59 -12.81 -5.95 -12.12
N GLU A 60 -12.51 -7.06 -12.79
CA GLU A 60 -11.18 -7.67 -12.78
C GLU A 60 -10.13 -6.73 -13.39
N ARG A 61 -10.43 -6.09 -14.53
CA ARG A 61 -9.52 -5.11 -15.14
C ARG A 61 -9.25 -3.91 -14.24
N GLU A 62 -10.30 -3.37 -13.62
CA GLU A 62 -10.20 -2.22 -12.70
C GLU A 62 -9.42 -2.56 -11.42
N LEU A 63 -9.67 -3.74 -10.84
CA LEU A 63 -8.96 -4.22 -9.66
C LEU A 63 -7.49 -4.53 -9.97
N VAL A 64 -7.19 -5.20 -11.08
CA VAL A 64 -5.80 -5.43 -11.52
C VAL A 64 -5.04 -4.12 -11.72
N HIS A 65 -5.71 -3.06 -12.20
CA HIS A 65 -5.12 -1.73 -12.29
C HIS A 65 -4.87 -1.11 -10.90
N ALA A 66 -5.86 -1.11 -10.01
CA ALA A 66 -5.74 -0.47 -8.69
C ALA A 66 -4.80 -1.20 -7.72
N TYR A 67 -4.68 -2.52 -7.82
CA TYR A 67 -3.76 -3.34 -7.01
C TYR A 67 -2.45 -3.66 -7.74
N ARG A 68 -2.11 -2.92 -8.80
CA ARG A 68 -0.89 -3.11 -9.60
C ARG A 68 0.37 -3.09 -8.73
N CYS A 69 0.87 -4.29 -8.43
CA CYS A 69 1.97 -4.53 -7.50
C CYS A 69 2.73 -5.79 -7.96
N PRO A 70 4.07 -5.73 -8.15
CA PRO A 70 4.86 -6.90 -8.54
C PRO A 70 4.84 -8.08 -7.57
N LEU A 71 4.29 -7.88 -6.36
CA LEU A 71 4.19 -8.88 -5.30
C LEU A 71 2.78 -9.45 -5.11
N LEU A 72 1.75 -8.89 -5.75
CA LEU A 72 0.36 -9.31 -5.57
C LEU A 72 -0.27 -9.75 -6.91
N ASP A 73 -1.15 -10.74 -6.86
CA ASP A 73 -2.13 -11.04 -7.90
C ASP A 73 -3.55 -10.77 -7.39
N VAL A 74 -4.43 -10.34 -8.30
CA VAL A 74 -5.88 -10.27 -8.06
C VAL A 74 -6.48 -11.56 -8.57
N ALA A 75 -7.30 -12.22 -7.76
CA ALA A 75 -7.95 -13.49 -8.10
C ALA A 75 -9.42 -13.52 -7.63
N ASP A 76 -10.19 -14.53 -8.08
CA ASP A 76 -11.57 -14.80 -7.63
C ASP A 76 -12.54 -13.60 -7.67
N VAL A 77 -12.36 -12.68 -8.63
CA VAL A 77 -13.21 -11.49 -8.75
C VAL A 77 -14.66 -11.89 -9.03
N LYS A 78 -15.56 -11.50 -8.14
CA LYS A 78 -16.99 -11.84 -8.19
C LYS A 78 -17.81 -10.60 -7.88
N LYS A 79 -18.72 -10.26 -8.80
CA LYS A 79 -19.87 -9.41 -8.48
C LYS A 79 -20.75 -10.14 -7.46
N VAL A 80 -21.01 -9.51 -6.32
CA VAL A 80 -21.84 -10.05 -5.24
C VAL A 80 -23.27 -9.54 -5.37
N ASP A 81 -23.44 -8.23 -5.61
CA ASP A 81 -24.75 -7.59 -5.78
C ASP A 81 -24.61 -6.28 -6.60
N GLY A 82 -25.73 -5.63 -6.92
CA GLY A 82 -25.73 -4.24 -7.31
C GLY A 82 -26.94 -3.80 -8.14
N ALA A 83 -27.22 -2.50 -8.11
CA ALA A 83 -28.36 -1.85 -8.75
C ALA A 83 -27.92 -0.83 -9.81
N SER A 84 -28.81 -0.55 -10.75
CA SER A 84 -28.64 0.54 -11.72
C SER A 84 -29.25 1.81 -11.15
N ASP A 85 -28.46 2.88 -11.03
CA ASP A 85 -28.93 4.17 -10.50
C ASP A 85 -29.48 5.09 -11.61
N GLY A 86 -29.51 4.60 -12.85
CA GLY A 86 -29.82 5.40 -14.04
C GLY A 86 -28.58 6.12 -14.57
N ASN A 87 -28.74 6.93 -15.63
CA ASN A 87 -27.68 7.80 -16.18
C ASN A 87 -26.32 7.10 -16.40
N ASN A 88 -26.32 5.86 -16.92
CA ASN A 88 -25.11 5.06 -17.14
C ASN A 88 -24.28 4.76 -15.86
N ALA A 89 -24.87 4.89 -14.67
CA ALA A 89 -24.26 4.55 -13.39
C ALA A 89 -24.86 3.26 -12.79
N TYR A 90 -24.02 2.51 -12.07
CA TYR A 90 -24.37 1.24 -11.45
C TYR A 90 -23.65 1.09 -10.11
N GLN A 91 -24.40 1.06 -9.01
CA GLN A 91 -23.88 0.72 -7.70
C GLN A 91 -23.60 -0.79 -7.64
N ILE A 92 -22.36 -1.18 -7.39
CA ILE A 92 -21.91 -2.58 -7.35
C ILE A 92 -21.33 -2.95 -5.98
N ALA A 93 -21.60 -4.16 -5.53
CA ALA A 93 -20.89 -4.81 -4.43
C ALA A 93 -20.15 -6.04 -4.99
N TYR A 94 -18.92 -6.27 -4.53
CA TYR A 94 -18.04 -7.29 -5.10
C TYR A 94 -17.10 -7.90 -4.05
N SER A 95 -16.58 -9.08 -4.36
CA SER A 95 -15.54 -9.77 -3.60
C SER A 95 -14.38 -10.18 -4.51
N PHE A 96 -13.18 -10.26 -3.95
CA PHE A 96 -11.97 -10.67 -4.65
C PHE A 96 -10.94 -11.24 -3.65
N ARG A 97 -9.94 -11.95 -4.15
CA ARG A 97 -8.72 -12.31 -3.43
C ARG A 97 -7.57 -11.42 -3.88
N LEU A 98 -6.70 -11.06 -2.94
CA LEU A 98 -5.34 -10.62 -3.23
C LEU A 98 -4.39 -11.70 -2.74
N GLU A 99 -3.49 -12.16 -3.60
CA GLU A 99 -2.57 -13.27 -3.30
C GLU A 99 -1.12 -12.83 -3.42
N LEU A 100 -0.27 -13.23 -2.47
CA LEU A 100 1.15 -12.93 -2.50
C LEU A 100 1.85 -13.84 -3.52
N LYS A 101 2.48 -13.23 -4.52
CA LYS A 101 3.25 -13.93 -5.56
C LYS A 101 4.36 -14.78 -4.93
N GLY A 102 4.42 -16.05 -5.32
CA GLY A 102 5.34 -17.04 -4.75
C GLY A 102 4.85 -17.69 -3.44
N GLY A 103 3.65 -17.35 -2.96
CA GLY A 103 2.97 -18.01 -1.86
C GLY A 103 3.78 -18.06 -0.56
N LYS A 104 3.68 -19.18 0.16
CA LYS A 104 4.24 -19.36 1.51
C LYS A 104 5.75 -19.13 1.59
N ASP A 105 6.51 -19.57 0.58
CA ASP A 105 7.98 -19.47 0.57
C ASP A 105 8.48 -18.06 0.25
N ALA A 106 7.65 -17.24 -0.43
CA ALA A 106 7.88 -15.82 -0.61
C ALA A 106 7.50 -15.04 0.66
N ALA A 107 6.33 -15.33 1.25
CA ALA A 107 5.86 -14.72 2.50
C ALA A 107 6.86 -14.93 3.65
N ALA A 108 7.37 -16.17 3.80
CA ALA A 108 8.37 -16.60 4.79
C ALA A 108 9.75 -15.91 4.65
N LYS A 109 9.98 -15.15 3.58
CA LYS A 109 11.20 -14.35 3.37
C LYS A 109 10.90 -12.86 3.46
N LEU A 110 9.88 -12.41 2.73
CA LEU A 110 9.51 -11.00 2.61
C LEU A 110 9.03 -10.40 3.94
N LEU A 111 8.09 -11.06 4.63
CA LEU A 111 7.42 -10.47 5.79
C LEU A 111 8.33 -10.37 7.03
N PRO A 112 9.19 -11.36 7.35
CA PRO A 112 10.19 -11.21 8.41
C PRO A 112 11.25 -10.12 8.10
N GLU A 113 11.71 -10.02 6.85
CA GLU A 113 12.65 -8.97 6.44
C GLU A 113 11.99 -7.58 6.57
N TRP A 114 10.77 -7.42 6.06
CA TRP A 114 10.03 -6.17 6.16
C TRP A 114 9.73 -5.77 7.62
N SER A 115 9.27 -6.71 8.46
CA SER A 115 9.07 -6.47 9.90
C SER A 115 10.35 -5.94 10.57
N SER A 116 11.49 -6.56 10.29
CA SER A 116 12.80 -6.13 10.80
C SER A 116 13.17 -4.73 10.33
N LEU A 117 13.06 -4.45 9.04
CA LEU A 117 13.37 -3.14 8.47
C LEU A 117 12.43 -2.05 9.01
N SER A 118 11.13 -2.31 9.11
CA SER A 118 10.17 -1.37 9.70
C SER A 118 10.40 -1.13 11.20
N LYS A 119 11.03 -2.07 11.93
CA LYS A 119 11.50 -1.84 13.30
C LYS A 119 12.77 -0.98 13.32
N GLN A 120 13.72 -1.23 12.41
CA GLN A 120 14.95 -0.43 12.27
C GLN A 120 14.66 1.02 11.84
N GLU A 121 13.71 1.25 10.92
CA GLU A 121 13.33 2.61 10.49
C GLU A 121 12.70 3.39 11.65
N ARG A 122 11.80 2.76 12.42
CA ARG A 122 11.19 3.35 13.61
C ARG A 122 12.25 3.70 14.67
N ALA A 123 13.20 2.80 14.92
CA ALA A 123 14.31 3.06 15.86
C ALA A 123 15.20 4.24 15.40
N ALA A 124 15.62 4.25 14.13
CA ALA A 124 16.41 5.35 13.57
C ALA A 124 15.66 6.69 13.59
N LYS A 125 14.33 6.69 13.38
CA LYS A 125 13.50 7.89 13.51
C LYS A 125 13.47 8.42 14.94
N ILE A 126 13.30 7.54 15.94
CA ILE A 126 13.29 7.92 17.36
C ILE A 126 14.65 8.50 17.76
N GLU A 127 15.75 7.87 17.33
CA GLU A 127 17.11 8.36 17.60
C GLU A 127 17.37 9.71 16.93
N LEU A 128 16.92 9.90 15.70
CA LEU A 128 16.98 11.18 14.98
C LEU A 128 16.24 12.29 15.75
N GLU A 129 15.01 12.03 16.18
CA GLU A 129 14.21 12.97 16.98
C GLU A 129 14.91 13.31 18.32
N GLN A 130 15.45 12.30 19.02
CA GLN A 130 16.21 12.51 20.25
C GLN A 130 17.50 13.33 20.02
N ALA A 131 18.23 13.07 18.93
CA ALA A 131 19.46 13.78 18.59
C ALA A 131 19.21 15.24 18.18
N VAL A 132 18.12 15.51 17.44
CA VAL A 132 17.65 16.87 17.13
C VAL A 132 17.36 17.64 18.42
N MET A 133 16.61 17.05 19.36
CA MET A 133 16.32 17.69 20.64
C MET A 133 17.59 17.93 21.47
N ALA A 134 18.50 16.95 21.52
CA ALA A 134 19.78 17.11 22.22
C ALA A 134 20.65 18.23 21.62
N ALA A 135 20.71 18.36 20.29
CA ALA A 135 21.45 19.43 19.62
C ALA A 135 20.84 20.81 19.90
N ALA A 136 19.51 20.92 19.92
CA ALA A 136 18.80 22.16 20.24
C ALA A 136 19.12 22.66 21.66
N PHE A 137 19.16 21.76 22.66
CA PHE A 137 19.52 22.14 24.03
C PHE A 137 21.03 22.37 24.23
N ALA A 138 21.91 21.66 23.50
CA ALA A 138 23.36 21.82 23.60
C ALA A 138 23.91 23.16 23.08
N GLY A 139 23.11 23.92 22.32
CA GLY A 139 23.42 25.28 21.87
C GLY A 139 23.08 26.39 22.88
N VAL A 140 22.41 26.09 23.99
CA VAL A 140 21.96 27.09 24.98
C VAL A 140 23.08 27.37 26.00
N GLY A 141 24.15 28.04 25.56
CA GLY A 141 25.19 28.51 26.49
C GLY A 141 26.49 29.03 25.83
N SER A 142 26.97 30.18 26.31
CA SER A 142 28.37 30.67 26.19
C SER A 142 28.98 30.93 24.80
N GLY A 143 28.21 30.89 23.70
CA GLY A 143 28.69 31.37 22.38
C GLY A 143 29.87 30.59 21.78
N LYS A 144 30.11 29.36 22.25
CA LYS A 144 31.07 28.41 21.70
C LYS A 144 30.34 27.09 21.45
N VAL A 145 30.66 26.44 20.33
CA VAL A 145 30.17 25.08 20.08
C VAL A 145 30.81 24.14 21.11
N SER A 146 29.99 23.44 21.88
CA SER A 146 30.45 22.44 22.85
C SER A 146 30.68 21.09 22.18
N ASP A 147 31.57 20.26 22.70
CA ASP A 147 31.75 18.87 22.22
C ASP A 147 30.44 18.07 22.28
N ALA A 148 29.58 18.38 23.26
CA ALA A 148 28.23 17.81 23.37
C ALA A 148 27.32 18.21 22.19
N ALA A 149 27.42 19.46 21.71
CA ALA A 149 26.70 19.89 20.50
C ALA A 149 27.23 19.19 19.24
N VAL A 150 28.55 19.04 19.10
CA VAL A 150 29.17 18.29 17.99
C VAL A 150 28.69 16.83 17.99
N GLN A 151 28.71 16.16 19.15
CA GLN A 151 28.24 14.77 19.30
C GLN A 151 26.73 14.62 19.10
N ALA A 152 25.92 15.65 19.37
CA ALA A 152 24.49 15.62 19.09
C ALA A 152 24.20 15.77 17.58
N VAL A 153 24.93 16.65 16.90
CA VAL A 153 24.86 16.80 15.42
C VAL A 153 25.32 15.52 14.72
N GLN A 154 26.44 14.92 15.13
CA GLN A 154 26.90 13.66 14.53
C GLN A 154 25.86 12.54 14.68
N ARG A 155 25.28 12.37 15.88
CA ARG A 155 24.23 11.36 16.11
C ARG A 155 22.98 11.60 15.27
N ARG A 156 22.58 12.87 15.05
CA ARG A 156 21.47 13.24 14.16
C ARG A 156 21.77 12.78 12.74
N ASP A 157 22.96 13.10 12.23
CA ASP A 157 23.35 12.81 10.85
C ASP A 157 23.49 11.30 10.62
N ASP A 158 24.09 10.58 11.57
CA ASP A 158 24.19 9.11 11.55
C ASP A 158 22.81 8.42 11.61
N ALA A 159 21.88 8.93 12.44
CA ALA A 159 20.53 8.40 12.57
C ALA A 159 19.68 8.67 11.31
N GLN A 160 19.83 9.85 10.70
CA GLN A 160 19.21 10.18 9.41
C GLN A 160 19.74 9.24 8.31
N ALA A 161 21.05 9.07 8.19
CA ALA A 161 21.67 8.18 7.20
C ALA A 161 21.18 6.73 7.35
N ARG A 162 21.09 6.21 8.59
CA ARG A 162 20.50 4.88 8.85
C ARG A 162 19.04 4.80 8.42
N ARG A 163 18.22 5.81 8.73
CA ARG A 163 16.81 5.84 8.33
C ARG A 163 16.66 5.82 6.81
N GLU A 164 17.43 6.63 6.09
CA GLU A 164 17.41 6.69 4.62
C GLU A 164 17.85 5.35 3.99
N GLN A 165 18.89 4.71 4.54
CA GLN A 165 19.38 3.41 4.09
C GLN A 165 18.33 2.29 4.30
N VAL A 166 17.65 2.28 5.46
CA VAL A 166 16.56 1.33 5.74
C VAL A 166 15.35 1.57 4.83
N ALA A 167 14.92 2.83 4.67
CA ALA A 167 13.81 3.19 3.79
C ALA A 167 14.09 2.82 2.32
N ALA A 168 15.33 3.02 1.85
CA ALA A 168 15.76 2.56 0.53
C ALA A 168 15.66 1.04 0.38
N ARG A 169 16.03 0.27 1.41
CA ARG A 169 15.88 -1.20 1.41
C ARG A 169 14.42 -1.63 1.41
N ILE A 170 13.55 -0.99 2.21
CA ILE A 170 12.10 -1.23 2.20
C ILE A 170 11.53 -1.01 0.78
N LYS A 171 11.91 0.10 0.12
CA LYS A 171 11.48 0.37 -1.26
C LYS A 171 11.96 -0.68 -2.28
N GLN A 172 13.15 -1.27 -2.09
CA GLN A 172 13.64 -2.36 -2.95
C GLN A 172 12.82 -3.64 -2.80
N ILE A 173 12.46 -4.03 -1.57
CA ILE A 173 11.72 -5.27 -1.33
C ILE A 173 10.21 -5.12 -1.55
N LEU A 174 9.67 -3.89 -1.53
CA LEU A 174 8.25 -3.58 -1.70
C LEU A 174 8.04 -2.51 -2.78
N PRO A 175 8.16 -2.87 -4.08
CA PRO A 175 8.00 -1.96 -5.21
C PRO A 175 6.52 -1.65 -5.52
N CYS A 176 5.67 -1.54 -4.50
CA CYS A 176 4.22 -1.40 -4.64
C CYS A 176 3.77 -0.02 -4.17
N GLU A 177 3.34 0.80 -5.14
CA GLU A 177 3.10 2.24 -4.95
C GLU A 177 1.60 2.59 -4.83
N THR A 178 0.69 1.68 -5.21
CA THR A 178 -0.75 1.97 -5.11
C THR A 178 -1.23 1.87 -3.66
N PRO A 179 -2.10 2.77 -3.17
CA PRO A 179 -2.61 2.73 -1.80
C PRO A 179 -3.30 1.42 -1.44
N GLY A 180 -4.03 0.82 -2.40
CA GLY A 180 -4.69 -0.47 -2.23
C GLY A 180 -3.71 -1.62 -2.00
N ALA A 181 -2.64 -1.69 -2.79
CA ALA A 181 -1.60 -2.70 -2.62
C ALA A 181 -0.80 -2.51 -1.32
N GLN A 182 -0.51 -1.26 -0.93
CA GLN A 182 0.16 -0.94 0.34
C GLN A 182 -0.69 -1.34 1.55
N LEU A 183 -2.00 -1.06 1.51
CA LEU A 183 -2.93 -1.48 2.55
C LEU A 183 -2.97 -3.02 2.66
N ALA A 184 -3.14 -3.72 1.54
CA ALA A 184 -3.16 -5.18 1.49
C ALA A 184 -1.88 -5.80 2.08
N LEU A 185 -0.71 -5.34 1.64
CA LEU A 185 0.58 -5.78 2.17
C LEU A 185 0.72 -5.48 3.67
N SER A 186 0.25 -4.33 4.15
CA SER A 186 0.30 -3.99 5.58
C SER A 186 -0.59 -4.90 6.44
N SER A 187 -1.73 -5.36 5.92
CA SER A 187 -2.58 -6.36 6.58
C SER A 187 -1.89 -7.73 6.67
N LEU A 188 -1.20 -8.17 5.60
CA LEU A 188 -0.39 -9.38 5.63
C LEU A 188 0.79 -9.26 6.62
N LEU A 189 1.43 -8.09 6.71
CA LEU A 189 2.49 -7.85 7.69
C LEU A 189 1.97 -7.92 9.12
N GLY A 190 0.82 -7.31 9.42
CA GLY A 190 0.22 -7.33 10.75
C GLY A 190 -0.12 -8.75 11.21
N GLU A 191 -0.71 -9.57 10.32
CA GLU A 191 -0.97 -10.98 10.62
C GLU A 191 0.32 -11.78 10.81
N ALA A 192 1.34 -11.54 9.98
CA ALA A 192 2.65 -12.20 10.14
C ALA A 192 3.32 -11.81 11.46
N GLU A 193 3.27 -10.55 11.87
CA GLU A 193 3.80 -10.10 13.17
C GLU A 193 3.05 -10.70 14.37
N ALA A 194 1.77 -11.06 14.21
CA ALA A 194 1.00 -11.77 15.23
C ALA A 194 1.33 -13.28 15.31
N GLN A 195 1.73 -13.90 14.18
CA GLN A 195 2.04 -15.33 14.10
C GLN A 195 3.52 -15.67 14.31
N MET A 196 4.43 -14.75 14.01
CA MET A 196 5.88 -14.91 14.26
C MET A 196 6.21 -14.85 15.75
N ASN A 197 6.81 -15.91 16.29
CA ASN A 197 7.35 -15.95 17.64
C ASN A 197 8.89 -15.97 17.60
N ALA A 198 9.56 -15.15 18.39
CA ALA A 198 11.03 -15.09 18.45
C ALA A 198 11.68 -16.46 18.76
N ASP A 199 11.02 -17.30 19.55
CA ASP A 199 11.53 -18.61 19.97
C ASP A 199 11.18 -19.73 18.97
N ALA A 200 10.13 -19.57 18.17
CA ALA A 200 9.68 -20.58 17.20
C ALA A 200 9.99 -20.15 15.76
N ARG A 201 10.99 -20.78 15.14
CA ARG A 201 11.36 -20.53 13.73
C ARG A 201 10.37 -21.11 12.70
N GLN A 202 9.13 -21.37 13.12
CA GLN A 202 8.04 -21.86 12.28
C GLN A 202 6.76 -21.15 12.66
N ALA A 203 6.05 -20.64 11.66
CA ALA A 203 4.74 -20.04 11.81
C ALA A 203 3.94 -20.26 10.51
N ALA A 204 2.61 -20.26 10.60
CA ALA A 204 1.81 -20.03 9.41
C ALA A 204 2.19 -18.67 8.82
N MET A 205 2.18 -18.55 7.49
CA MET A 205 2.50 -17.29 6.82
C MET A 205 1.25 -16.79 6.09
N PRO A 206 0.89 -15.51 6.21
CA PRO A 206 -0.21 -14.95 5.45
C PRO A 206 0.22 -14.81 3.98
N ILE A 207 -0.50 -15.53 3.12
CA ILE A 207 -0.22 -15.66 1.68
C ILE A 207 -1.25 -14.93 0.82
N GLY A 208 -2.26 -14.30 1.42
CA GLY A 208 -3.26 -13.52 0.72
C GLY A 208 -4.36 -13.04 1.64
N LEU A 209 -5.38 -12.41 1.09
CA LEU A 209 -6.57 -11.97 1.82
C LEU A 209 -7.81 -12.07 0.94
N LYS A 210 -8.97 -12.29 1.58
CA LYS A 210 -10.29 -12.12 0.97
C LYS A 210 -10.77 -10.71 1.28
N ALA A 211 -11.16 -9.99 0.24
CA ALA A 211 -11.61 -8.62 0.30
C ALA A 211 -13.04 -8.48 -0.24
N LYS A 212 -13.80 -7.55 0.32
CA LYS A 212 -15.05 -7.05 -0.26
C LYS A 212 -14.99 -5.54 -0.44
N GLY A 213 -15.57 -5.07 -1.54
CA GLY A 213 -15.72 -3.66 -1.83
C GLY A 213 -17.13 -3.36 -2.31
N ALA A 214 -17.50 -2.08 -2.25
CA ALA A 214 -18.69 -1.55 -2.89
C ALA A 214 -18.37 -0.18 -3.48
N GLY A 215 -18.91 0.11 -4.65
CA GLY A 215 -18.61 1.33 -5.39
C GLY A 215 -19.63 1.63 -6.47
N MET A 216 -19.55 2.83 -7.02
CA MET A 216 -20.30 3.19 -8.21
C MET A 216 -19.40 2.97 -9.43
N MET A 217 -19.89 2.24 -10.41
CA MET A 217 -19.29 2.15 -11.73
C MET A 217 -20.09 2.96 -12.74
N THR A 218 -19.40 3.62 -13.68
CA THR A 218 -20.01 4.32 -14.82
C THR A 218 -19.62 3.66 -16.12
N LYS A 219 -20.51 3.74 -17.11
CA LYS A 219 -20.26 3.20 -18.45
C LYS A 219 -19.52 4.21 -19.31
N GLY A 220 -18.28 3.89 -19.68
CA GLY A 220 -17.53 4.59 -20.72
C GLY A 220 -17.94 4.16 -22.12
N GLU A 221 -17.12 4.50 -23.12
CA GLU A 221 -17.41 4.20 -24.53
C GLU A 221 -17.52 2.70 -24.83
N SER A 222 -16.72 1.87 -24.16
CA SER A 222 -16.63 0.42 -24.41
C SER A 222 -16.61 -0.47 -23.17
N SER A 223 -16.36 0.08 -21.97
CA SER A 223 -16.27 -0.67 -20.71
C SER A 223 -16.85 0.08 -19.52
N TRP A 224 -17.13 -0.65 -18.44
CA TRP A 224 -17.46 -0.07 -17.14
C TRP A 224 -16.20 0.22 -16.34
N HIS A 225 -16.16 1.37 -15.68
CA HIS A 225 -15.07 1.82 -14.82
C HIS A 225 -15.61 2.31 -13.49
N PHE A 226 -14.81 2.33 -12.43
CA PHE A 226 -15.22 3.00 -11.19
C PHE A 226 -15.32 4.52 -11.38
N ALA A 227 -16.23 5.14 -10.62
CA ALA A 227 -16.40 6.59 -10.58
C ALA A 227 -15.27 7.25 -9.75
N GLY A 228 -14.06 7.24 -10.30
CA GLY A 228 -12.82 7.67 -9.63
C GLY A 228 -11.93 6.49 -9.26
N ASP A 229 -11.06 6.66 -8.26
CA ASP A 229 -10.23 5.57 -7.74
C ASP A 229 -11.09 4.40 -7.24
N VAL A 230 -10.57 3.17 -7.36
CA VAL A 230 -11.22 1.98 -6.80
C VAL A 230 -11.46 2.19 -5.30
N PRO A 231 -12.71 2.02 -4.82
CA PRO A 231 -13.07 2.35 -3.45
C PRO A 231 -12.33 1.45 -2.44
N PRO A 232 -12.11 1.95 -1.22
CA PRO A 232 -11.47 1.17 -0.16
C PRO A 232 -12.27 -0.12 0.14
N PHE A 233 -11.54 -1.20 0.31
CA PHE A 233 -12.06 -2.53 0.59
C PHE A 233 -12.04 -2.85 2.09
N GLY A 234 -12.98 -3.67 2.53
CA GLY A 234 -12.88 -4.39 3.79
C GLY A 234 -12.11 -5.69 3.59
N VAL A 235 -11.11 -5.94 4.43
CA VAL A 235 -10.52 -7.29 4.58
C VAL A 235 -11.50 -8.13 5.40
N GLU A 236 -11.98 -9.23 4.84
CA GLU A 236 -12.86 -10.16 5.57
C GLU A 236 -12.06 -11.25 6.29
N GLU A 237 -10.98 -11.73 5.67
CA GLU A 237 -10.20 -12.87 6.14
C GLU A 237 -8.78 -12.78 5.56
N VAL A 238 -7.77 -13.01 6.39
CA VAL A 238 -6.40 -13.20 5.93
C VAL A 238 -6.18 -14.69 5.66
N ILE A 239 -5.74 -15.03 4.45
CA ILE A 239 -5.46 -16.40 4.02
C ILE A 239 -4.05 -16.76 4.48
N VAL A 240 -3.96 -17.79 5.33
CA VAL A 240 -2.70 -18.25 5.92
C VAL A 240 -2.32 -19.63 5.39
N SER A 241 -1.03 -19.88 5.22
CA SER A 241 -0.49 -21.19 4.84
C SER A 241 -0.43 -22.14 6.03
N GLU A 242 -0.14 -23.41 5.76
CA GLU A 242 0.44 -24.30 6.75
C GLU A 242 1.75 -23.72 7.35
N PRO A 243 2.15 -24.13 8.58
CA PRO A 243 3.38 -23.63 9.19
C PRO A 243 4.63 -23.90 8.35
N VAL A 244 5.39 -22.85 8.08
CA VAL A 244 6.65 -22.89 7.32
C VAL A 244 7.80 -22.34 8.13
N VAL A 245 9.01 -22.82 7.85
CA VAL A 245 10.24 -22.25 8.40
C VAL A 245 10.47 -20.90 7.74
N TYR A 246 10.43 -19.83 8.52
CA TYR A 246 10.69 -18.48 8.01
C TYR A 246 12.14 -18.05 8.26
N ALA A 247 12.63 -17.15 7.42
CA ALA A 247 13.97 -16.62 7.55
C ALA A 247 14.09 -15.84 8.87
N ALA A 248 15.11 -16.15 9.67
CA ALA A 248 15.53 -15.23 10.71
C ALA A 248 15.86 -13.88 10.02
N PRO A 249 15.38 -12.75 10.55
CA PRO A 249 15.60 -11.47 9.89
C PRO A 249 17.09 -11.25 9.71
N SER A 250 17.49 -10.77 8.52
CA SER A 250 18.88 -10.39 8.28
C SER A 250 19.33 -9.43 9.39
N GLN A 251 20.57 -9.62 9.85
CA GLN A 251 21.16 -8.74 10.85
C GLN A 251 21.04 -7.28 10.40
N ALA A 252 20.97 -6.38 11.38
CA ALA A 252 20.72 -4.96 11.19
C ALA A 252 21.47 -4.40 9.99
N VAL A 253 20.80 -3.54 9.21
CA VAL A 253 21.42 -2.78 8.13
C VAL A 253 22.71 -2.19 8.70
N PRO A 254 23.89 -2.57 8.17
CA PRO A 254 25.16 -2.30 8.84
C PRO A 254 25.29 -0.81 9.05
N ALA A 255 25.66 -0.41 10.27
CA ALA A 255 25.76 0.99 10.65
C ALA A 255 26.49 1.76 9.55
N ALA A 256 25.83 2.79 9.01
CA ALA A 256 26.35 3.59 7.92
C ALA A 256 27.82 3.94 8.23
N PRO A 257 28.77 3.64 7.33
CA PRO A 257 30.19 3.79 7.64
C PRO A 257 30.42 5.24 8.05
N ALA A 258 30.94 5.45 9.26
CA ALA A 258 31.12 6.77 9.84
C ALA A 258 31.84 7.66 8.83
N GLN A 259 31.09 8.61 8.24
CA GLN A 259 31.68 9.56 7.33
C GLN A 259 32.70 10.35 8.15
N LYS A 260 33.96 10.34 7.72
CA LYS A 260 35.01 11.11 8.41
C LYS A 260 34.49 12.53 8.56
N PRO A 261 34.49 13.13 9.77
CA PRO A 261 33.91 14.44 9.99
C PRO A 261 34.53 15.40 8.98
N VAL A 262 33.69 15.95 8.09
CA VAL A 262 34.12 16.96 7.14
C VAL A 262 34.66 18.11 7.99
N PRO A 263 35.95 18.47 7.86
CA PRO A 263 36.53 19.46 8.76
C PRO A 263 35.82 20.78 8.54
N VAL A 264 35.01 21.19 9.52
CA VAL A 264 34.37 22.50 9.54
C VAL A 264 35.49 23.52 9.66
N ALA A 265 35.87 24.09 8.50
CA ALA A 265 36.84 25.16 8.44
C ALA A 265 36.35 26.29 9.35
N HIS A 266 37.14 26.62 10.37
CA HIS A 266 36.82 27.67 11.32
C HIS A 266 37.01 29.03 10.62
N ALA A 267 36.00 29.43 9.84
CA ALA A 267 35.89 30.79 9.33
C ALA A 267 35.76 31.73 10.54
N LYS A 268 36.74 32.62 10.71
CA LYS A 268 36.68 33.68 11.72
C LYS A 268 35.50 34.59 11.39
N SER A 269 34.66 34.84 12.38
CA SER A 269 33.53 35.77 12.27
C SER A 269 34.02 37.20 12.44
N ASP A 270 34.52 37.80 11.37
CA ASP A 270 34.77 39.24 11.27
C ASP A 270 34.00 39.81 10.07
N ASP A 271 33.09 40.76 10.37
CA ASP A 271 32.33 41.63 9.47
C ASP A 271 31.45 41.03 8.34
N VAL A 272 30.13 41.02 8.54
CA VAL A 272 29.14 40.93 7.45
C VAL A 272 28.44 42.27 7.27
N GLY A 273 29.06 43.12 6.47
CA GLY A 273 28.43 44.31 5.91
C GLY A 273 27.19 43.97 5.07
N ARG A 274 26.17 44.82 5.16
CA ARG A 274 24.87 44.66 4.51
C ARG A 274 24.95 44.85 2.98
N ALA A 275 25.27 43.79 2.24
CA ALA A 275 25.18 43.73 0.79
C ALA A 275 23.91 42.99 0.32
N GLY A 276 23.34 43.41 -0.81
CA GLY A 276 21.97 43.04 -1.21
C GLY A 276 21.78 41.60 -1.71
N MET A 277 20.56 41.10 -1.56
CA MET A 277 20.10 39.86 -2.20
C MET A 277 20.16 39.99 -3.75
N PRO A 278 20.69 39.00 -4.48
CA PRO A 278 20.53 38.93 -5.92
C PRO A 278 19.09 38.53 -6.28
N THR A 279 18.44 39.32 -7.13
CA THR A 279 17.11 39.02 -7.66
C THR A 279 17.19 37.87 -8.66
N ILE A 280 16.52 36.75 -8.39
CA ILE A 280 16.35 35.68 -9.37
C ILE A 280 15.34 36.16 -10.43
N PRO A 281 15.65 36.14 -11.74
CA PRO A 281 14.67 36.45 -12.76
C PRO A 281 13.60 35.35 -12.83
N ALA A 282 12.34 35.74 -12.95
CA ALA A 282 11.27 34.80 -13.23
C ALA A 282 11.50 34.17 -14.61
N SER A 283 11.62 32.84 -14.65
CA SER A 283 11.76 32.09 -15.90
C SER A 283 10.38 31.67 -16.41
N ASP A 284 10.20 31.71 -17.73
CA ASP A 284 8.88 31.67 -18.36
C ASP A 284 8.11 30.35 -18.25
N LYS A 285 6.79 30.44 -18.46
CA LYS A 285 5.84 29.32 -18.42
C LYS A 285 6.00 28.40 -19.64
N GLU A 286 6.67 27.26 -19.49
CA GLU A 286 6.50 26.14 -20.42
C GLU A 286 5.26 25.32 -20.01
N LYS A 287 4.27 25.22 -20.92
CA LYS A 287 2.94 24.66 -20.66
C LYS A 287 2.92 23.15 -20.92
N GLN A 288 3.04 22.33 -19.87
CA GLN A 288 2.88 20.87 -19.98
C GLN A 288 1.40 20.46 -19.84
N PRO A 289 0.84 19.56 -20.69
CA PRO A 289 -0.58 19.23 -20.65
C PRO A 289 -0.90 18.25 -19.52
N GLN A 290 -1.69 18.67 -18.53
CA GLN A 290 -2.26 17.78 -17.51
C GLN A 290 -3.70 17.42 -17.87
N ALA A 291 -4.05 16.14 -17.75
CA ALA A 291 -5.39 15.65 -18.01
C ALA A 291 -6.34 16.06 -16.87
N GLU A 292 -7.53 16.52 -17.25
CA GLU A 292 -8.55 17.01 -16.33
C GLU A 292 -9.24 15.85 -15.60
N THR A 293 -8.78 15.53 -14.39
CA THR A 293 -9.64 14.84 -13.42
C THR A 293 -10.62 15.86 -12.85
N THR A 294 -11.90 15.48 -12.72
CA THR A 294 -12.90 16.27 -12.01
C THR A 294 -12.61 16.26 -10.51
N SER A 295 -11.61 17.04 -10.13
CA SER A 295 -11.14 17.25 -8.76
C SER A 295 -12.32 17.65 -7.87
N ARG A 296 -12.59 16.85 -6.84
CA ARG A 296 -13.33 17.35 -5.69
C ARG A 296 -12.41 18.38 -5.02
N GLY A 297 -12.74 19.66 -5.23
CA GLY A 297 -12.00 20.77 -4.66
C GLY A 297 -11.89 20.70 -3.13
N PRO A 298 -11.12 21.62 -2.52
CA PRO A 298 -10.96 21.66 -1.08
C PRO A 298 -12.31 21.92 -0.38
N SER A 299 -12.32 21.86 0.95
CA SER A 299 -13.53 22.05 1.75
C SER A 299 -14.13 23.47 1.71
N PHE A 300 -13.53 24.36 0.93
CA PHE A 300 -13.90 25.75 0.72
C PHE A 300 -13.85 26.11 -0.77
N ASP A 301 -14.54 27.19 -1.12
CA ASP A 301 -14.62 27.71 -2.47
C ASP A 301 -13.29 28.40 -2.88
N CYS A 302 -12.64 27.89 -3.93
CA CYS A 302 -11.37 28.40 -4.41
C CYS A 302 -11.46 29.81 -5.03
N ASP A 303 -12.61 30.19 -5.59
CA ASP A 303 -12.81 31.56 -6.11
C ASP A 303 -12.88 32.58 -4.96
N ARG A 304 -13.04 32.11 -3.72
CA ARG A 304 -13.06 32.88 -2.48
C ARG A 304 -11.78 32.74 -1.65
N ALA A 305 -10.75 32.07 -2.17
CA ALA A 305 -9.46 31.88 -1.51
C ALA A 305 -8.77 33.24 -1.25
N SER A 306 -8.67 33.63 0.02
CA SER A 306 -8.19 34.95 0.44
C SER A 306 -6.75 34.88 0.95
N THR A 307 -6.40 33.83 1.69
CA THR A 307 -5.09 33.64 2.31
C THR A 307 -4.09 33.01 1.34
N ARG A 308 -2.79 33.19 1.62
CA ARG A 308 -1.70 32.49 0.89
C ARG A 308 -1.90 30.97 0.91
N ILE A 309 -2.31 30.43 2.05
CA ILE A 309 -2.47 28.99 2.27
C ILE A 309 -3.66 28.44 1.47
N GLU A 310 -4.81 29.11 1.49
CA GLU A 310 -5.97 28.75 0.66
C GLU A 310 -5.60 28.72 -0.83
N LYS A 311 -4.82 29.70 -1.31
CA LYS A 311 -4.35 29.75 -2.70
C LYS A 311 -3.39 28.61 -3.05
N ILE A 312 -2.50 28.22 -2.14
CA ILE A 312 -1.61 27.05 -2.32
C ILE A 312 -2.44 25.77 -2.38
N ILE A 313 -3.41 25.59 -1.47
CA ILE A 313 -4.30 24.44 -1.45
C ILE A 313 -5.09 24.32 -2.76
N CYS A 314 -5.64 25.44 -3.26
CA CYS A 314 -6.40 25.47 -4.51
C CYS A 314 -5.54 25.28 -5.78
N ALA A 315 -4.25 25.62 -5.72
CA ALA A 315 -3.32 25.43 -6.84
C ALA A 315 -2.80 23.99 -6.95
N ASP A 316 -2.94 23.17 -5.90
CA ASP A 316 -2.44 21.80 -5.85
C ASP A 316 -3.59 20.79 -5.59
N ALA A 317 -3.81 19.88 -6.54
CA ALA A 317 -4.92 18.92 -6.46
C ALA A 317 -4.79 17.92 -5.29
N LYS A 318 -3.56 17.61 -4.85
CA LYS A 318 -3.29 16.70 -3.73
C LYS A 318 -3.56 17.40 -2.40
N LEU A 319 -3.20 18.67 -2.23
CA LEU A 319 -3.55 19.47 -1.07
C LEU A 319 -5.06 19.74 -1.00
N SER A 320 -5.70 20.02 -2.14
CA SER A 320 -7.16 20.11 -2.23
C SER A 320 -7.86 18.84 -1.73
N SER A 321 -7.42 17.67 -2.20
CA SER A 321 -7.92 16.37 -1.76
C SER A 321 -7.67 16.11 -0.26
N LEU A 322 -6.46 16.42 0.24
CA LEU A 322 -6.12 16.28 1.66
C LEU A 322 -6.96 17.18 2.58
N ASP A 323 -7.30 18.41 2.14
CA ASP A 323 -8.20 19.30 2.89
C ASP A 323 -9.63 18.74 2.98
N ALA A 324 -10.16 18.22 1.88
CA ALA A 324 -11.47 17.56 1.85
C ALA A 324 -11.51 16.32 2.78
N VAL A 325 -10.49 15.44 2.69
CA VAL A 325 -10.38 14.24 3.54
C VAL A 325 -10.24 14.60 5.03
N MET A 326 -9.52 15.67 5.34
CA MET A 326 -9.37 16.18 6.72
C MET A 326 -10.71 16.68 7.27
N VAL A 327 -11.49 17.41 6.47
CA VAL A 327 -12.82 17.89 6.90
C VAL A 327 -13.81 16.73 7.10
N ASP A 328 -13.77 15.69 6.26
CA ASP A 328 -14.64 14.52 6.45
C ASP A 328 -14.23 13.69 7.68
N ALA A 329 -12.93 13.53 7.96
CA ALA A 329 -12.44 12.95 9.22
C ALA A 329 -12.89 13.79 10.44
N TYR A 330 -12.84 15.12 10.35
CA TYR A 330 -13.32 16.02 11.40
C TYR A 330 -14.83 15.90 11.65
N LYS A 331 -15.66 15.80 10.60
CA LYS A 331 -17.10 15.55 10.74
C LYS A 331 -17.38 14.23 11.48
N ALA A 332 -16.67 13.16 11.11
CA ALA A 332 -16.78 11.87 11.79
C ALA A 332 -16.33 11.94 13.27
N ALA A 333 -15.28 12.72 13.57
CA ALA A 333 -14.83 12.96 14.95
C ALA A 333 -15.86 13.74 15.78
N ILE A 334 -16.50 14.77 15.20
CA ILE A 334 -17.59 15.53 15.83
C ILE A 334 -18.85 14.67 16.06
N ALA A 335 -19.10 13.67 15.21
CA ALA A 335 -20.22 12.74 15.38
C ALA A 335 -20.03 11.77 16.56
N ARG A 336 -18.78 11.34 16.83
CA ARG A 336 -18.46 10.34 17.87
C ARG A 336 -18.04 10.89 19.23
N THR A 337 -17.57 12.14 19.31
CA THR A 337 -17.13 12.75 20.59
C THR A 337 -18.29 13.14 21.50
N SER A 338 -18.13 12.93 22.80
CA SER A 338 -19.00 13.47 23.85
C SER A 338 -18.75 14.97 24.08
N ASP A 339 -17.50 15.42 23.95
CA ASP A 339 -17.12 16.84 24.04
C ASP A 339 -16.85 17.40 22.63
N LYS A 340 -17.88 18.05 22.08
CA LYS A 340 -17.84 18.67 20.75
C LYS A 340 -17.14 20.02 20.75
N ASP A 341 -17.15 20.74 21.88
CA ASP A 341 -16.66 22.11 21.94
C ASP A 341 -15.13 22.15 22.17
N ALA A 342 -14.59 21.21 22.96
CA ALA A 342 -13.15 20.97 22.99
C ALA A 342 -12.63 20.57 21.60
N LEU A 343 -13.32 19.69 20.86
CA LEU A 343 -12.89 19.26 19.54
C LEU A 343 -12.97 20.39 18.49
N LYS A 344 -14.02 21.22 18.50
CA LYS A 344 -14.09 22.45 17.69
C LYS A 344 -12.94 23.40 18.00
N LYS A 345 -12.63 23.59 19.29
CA LYS A 345 -11.52 24.44 19.73
C LYS A 345 -10.18 23.90 19.23
N GLN A 346 -9.89 22.62 19.42
CA GLN A 346 -8.69 21.96 18.88
C GLN A 346 -8.58 22.11 17.35
N GLN A 347 -9.69 22.01 16.62
CA GLN A 347 -9.70 22.16 15.17
C GLN A 347 -9.42 23.60 14.72
N SER A 348 -9.91 24.59 15.47
CA SER A 348 -9.60 26.00 15.25
C SER A 348 -8.13 26.31 15.57
N ASP A 349 -7.67 25.88 16.75
CA ASP A 349 -6.28 26.02 17.19
C ASP A 349 -5.29 25.36 16.21
N TRP A 350 -5.58 24.14 15.73
CA TRP A 350 -4.75 23.46 14.72
C TRP A 350 -4.70 24.23 13.40
N ARG A 351 -5.84 24.75 12.92
CA ARG A 351 -5.90 25.50 11.66
C ARG A 351 -4.98 26.71 11.72
N HIS A 352 -5.10 27.52 12.77
CA HIS A 352 -4.35 28.77 12.89
C HIS A 352 -2.88 28.59 13.31
N LYS A 353 -2.55 27.56 14.11
CA LYS A 353 -1.20 27.37 14.67
C LYS A 353 -0.33 26.38 13.91
N VAL A 354 -0.94 25.52 13.08
CA VAL A 354 -0.23 24.47 12.33
C VAL A 354 -0.41 24.66 10.83
N ARG A 355 -1.65 24.62 10.32
CA ARG A 355 -1.91 24.76 8.87
C ARG A 355 -1.52 26.14 8.36
N ASP A 356 -2.01 27.19 9.02
CA ASP A 356 -1.82 28.58 8.57
C ASP A 356 -0.37 29.07 8.77
N ALA A 357 0.43 28.35 9.56
CA ALA A 357 1.86 28.61 9.81
C ALA A 357 2.80 28.00 8.75
N CYS A 358 2.29 27.18 7.81
CA CYS A 358 3.14 26.47 6.85
C CYS A 358 3.80 27.38 5.80
N GLY A 359 5.09 27.11 5.55
CA GLY A 359 5.86 27.79 4.51
C GLY A 359 5.55 27.29 3.08
N ASP A 360 5.26 26.01 2.92
CA ASP A 360 5.21 25.31 1.64
C ASP A 360 4.15 24.20 1.59
N ASP A 361 4.05 23.55 0.42
CA ASP A 361 3.18 22.41 0.13
C ASP A 361 3.56 21.16 0.93
N ALA A 362 4.85 20.91 1.15
CA ALA A 362 5.36 19.79 1.92
C ALA A 362 4.90 19.85 3.40
N CYS A 363 4.99 21.03 4.01
CA CYS A 363 4.48 21.32 5.34
C CYS A 363 2.96 21.10 5.41
N LEU A 364 2.21 21.64 4.45
CA LEU A 364 0.75 21.46 4.41
C LEU A 364 0.37 19.99 4.27
N SER A 365 0.99 19.24 3.36
CA SER A 365 0.76 17.81 3.19
C SER A 365 1.00 17.03 4.48
N SER A 366 2.08 17.33 5.21
CA SER A 366 2.40 16.70 6.50
C SER A 366 1.38 17.09 7.59
N ALA A 367 1.03 18.38 7.69
CA ALA A 367 0.05 18.88 8.66
C ALA A 367 -1.33 18.25 8.47
N TYR A 368 -1.79 18.12 7.21
CA TYR A 368 -3.05 17.43 6.89
C TYR A 368 -3.00 15.95 7.27
N GLN A 369 -1.95 15.22 6.88
CA GLN A 369 -1.82 13.79 7.19
C GLN A 369 -1.81 13.52 8.70
N GLN A 370 -1.05 14.30 9.47
CA GLN A 370 -1.04 14.22 10.93
C GLN A 370 -2.42 14.51 11.52
N ARG A 371 -3.11 15.55 11.02
CA ARG A 371 -4.44 15.92 11.54
C ARG A 371 -5.49 14.86 11.24
N ILE A 372 -5.53 14.35 10.00
CA ILE A 372 -6.38 13.22 9.59
C ILE A 372 -6.15 12.02 10.52
N SER A 373 -4.90 11.68 10.81
CA SER A 373 -4.56 10.57 11.72
C SER A 373 -5.04 10.82 13.16
N SER A 374 -5.00 12.06 13.65
CA SER A 374 -5.52 12.42 14.99
C SER A 374 -7.05 12.49 15.09
N LEU A 375 -7.74 12.53 13.94
CA LEU A 375 -9.19 12.67 13.82
C LEU A 375 -9.90 11.37 13.44
N ARG A 376 -9.17 10.29 13.18
CA ARG A 376 -9.73 8.94 13.02
C ARG A 376 -9.73 8.23 14.37
#